data_AF-E3IUS9-F1
#
_entry.id   AF-E3IUS9-F1
#
_cell.length_a   1.000
_cell.length_b   1.000
_cell.length_c   1.000
_cell.angle_alpha   90.00
_cell.angle_beta   90.00
_cell.angle_gamma   90.00
#
_symmetry.space_group_name_H-M   'P 1'
#
loop_
_entity.id
_entity.type
_entity.pdbx_description
1 polymer ?
#
loop_
_entity_poly.entity_id
_entity_poly.type
_entity_poly.pdbx_seq_one_letter_code
_entity_poly.pdbx_strand_id
1 'polypeptide(L)'
;MPKWSPAGVAGAKWGDVTTPVREGRGGWPSDGRGGTISADGTGFGPYYGVGAGQRAPDGSAADDIAAVKGGVKAIQRALNWHQATSKPIPTDGVFSQTTRSALIAFQQQKQPTINRDMYIPANERSPLGLVHKETSYALFMPIADRYALKYTVPRGLLRGITTIESNWDPGAIGYYTNSDFGLCQWNTTLPDITKDNALDPFWALDSTAHMMRTRIDATDWGKNWIYVIAAHNVPTWALQWAQGKLVPGSADDQPKLDRMTGYVTNVLARTW
;
A
#
# COMPACT_ATOMS: atom_id res chain seq x y z
N MET A 1 52.37 8.56 17.37
CA MET A 1 50.95 8.90 17.07
C MET A 1 50.40 7.73 16.28
N PRO A 2 49.22 7.14 16.59
CA PRO A 2 47.94 7.72 17.02
C PRO A 2 47.87 7.94 18.55
N LYS A 3 46.99 8.77 19.17
CA LYS A 3 45.56 9.12 19.05
C LYS A 3 44.58 8.21 19.83
N TRP A 4 43.53 8.84 20.35
CA TRP A 4 42.77 8.47 21.56
C TRP A 4 41.54 7.59 21.26
N SER A 5 40.93 7.02 22.31
CA SER A 5 39.67 6.26 22.26
C SER A 5 38.44 7.23 22.34
N PRO A 6 37.17 6.77 22.21
CA PRO A 6 36.51 5.96 23.23
C PRO A 6 35.70 4.76 22.69
N ALA A 7 35.24 3.88 23.60
CA ALA A 7 34.33 2.78 23.30
C ALA A 7 32.86 3.24 23.12
N GLY A 8 32.09 2.51 22.31
CA GLY A 8 30.66 2.76 22.08
C GLY A 8 29.87 1.45 21.96
N VAL A 9 28.88 1.29 22.84
CA VAL A 9 27.92 0.19 22.99
C VAL A 9 27.66 -0.64 21.73
N ALA A 10 28.07 -1.90 21.72
CA ALA A 10 27.62 -2.89 20.73
C ALA A 10 26.17 -3.28 21.04
N GLY A 11 25.24 -2.96 20.13
CA GLY A 11 23.81 -3.26 20.27
C GLY A 11 23.48 -4.75 20.26
N ALA A 12 22.30 -5.09 20.78
CA ALA A 12 21.82 -6.47 20.86
C ALA A 12 21.71 -7.12 19.47
N LYS A 13 22.11 -8.39 19.38
CA LYS A 13 21.91 -9.22 18.19
C LYS A 13 20.42 -9.52 18.03
N TRP A 14 19.82 -9.09 16.92
CA TRP A 14 18.60 -9.71 16.43
C TRP A 14 18.98 -11.08 15.86
N GLY A 15 18.32 -12.14 16.34
CA GLY A 15 18.63 -13.52 15.93
C GLY A 15 18.17 -13.81 14.50
N ASP A 16 18.79 -14.80 13.87
CA ASP A 16 18.50 -15.24 12.50
C ASP A 16 17.07 -15.78 12.37
N VAL A 17 16.13 -14.91 12.01
CA VAL A 17 14.83 -15.31 11.47
C VAL A 17 15.02 -15.51 9.97
N THR A 18 15.32 -16.76 9.57
CA THR A 18 15.30 -17.23 8.18
C THR A 18 13.86 -17.24 7.64
N THR A 19 13.33 -16.04 7.44
CA THR A 19 12.02 -15.79 6.84
C THR A 19 11.97 -16.50 5.50
N PRO A 20 11.01 -17.42 5.25
CA PRO A 20 10.93 -18.11 3.98
C PRO A 20 10.71 -17.11 2.85
N VAL A 21 11.74 -16.92 2.02
CA VAL A 21 11.65 -16.09 0.82
C VAL A 21 10.71 -16.80 -0.14
N ARG A 22 9.48 -16.29 -0.27
CA ARG A 22 8.54 -16.78 -1.28
C ARG A 22 9.09 -16.45 -2.67
N GLU A 23 9.58 -17.47 -3.36
CA GLU A 23 9.98 -17.39 -4.76
C GLU A 23 8.72 -17.13 -5.61
N GLY A 24 8.56 -15.89 -6.08
CA GLY A 24 7.37 -15.48 -6.86
C GLY A 24 6.82 -14.06 -6.63
N ARG A 25 7.46 -13.18 -5.82
CA ARG A 25 6.89 -11.86 -5.44
C ARG A 25 7.83 -10.65 -5.41
N GLY A 26 7.27 -9.42 -5.47
CA GLY A 26 5.86 -9.11 -5.83
C GLY A 26 5.20 -7.72 -5.64
N GLY A 27 5.52 -6.78 -4.72
CA GLY A 27 6.57 -6.71 -3.71
C GLY A 27 7.24 -5.33 -3.59
N TRP A 28 6.50 -4.24 -3.32
CA TRP A 28 7.04 -2.85 -3.36
C TRP A 28 7.60 -2.20 -2.07
N PRO A 29 8.65 -2.77 -1.45
CA PRO A 29 9.66 -1.99 -0.72
C PRO A 29 10.93 -1.70 -1.55
N SER A 30 12.00 -1.31 -0.85
CA SER A 30 13.29 -0.86 -1.42
C SER A 30 14.19 -1.96 -2.00
N ASP A 31 13.79 -3.22 -1.96
CA ASP A 31 14.52 -4.36 -2.54
C ASP A 31 14.14 -4.65 -4.00
N GLY A 32 13.27 -3.81 -4.59
CA GLY A 32 13.03 -3.76 -6.04
C GLY A 32 12.17 -4.89 -6.60
N ARG A 33 11.40 -5.57 -5.75
CA ARG A 33 10.73 -6.83 -6.11
C ARG A 33 9.31 -6.69 -6.67
N GLY A 34 8.76 -5.49 -6.80
CA GLY A 34 7.37 -5.23 -7.24
C GLY A 34 6.90 -5.99 -8.49
N GLY A 35 5.59 -6.14 -8.68
CA GLY A 35 5.00 -6.60 -9.94
C GLY A 35 5.56 -7.94 -10.47
N THR A 36 5.76 -8.03 -11.79
CA THR A 36 6.28 -9.24 -12.46
C THR A 36 7.17 -8.98 -13.68
N ILE A 37 7.60 -7.75 -13.97
CA ILE A 37 8.44 -7.46 -15.14
C ILE A 37 9.53 -6.44 -14.85
N SER A 38 10.78 -6.80 -15.18
CA SER A 38 11.95 -5.93 -15.11
C SER A 38 11.87 -4.78 -16.12
N ALA A 39 12.65 -3.72 -15.91
CA ALA A 39 12.61 -2.51 -16.74
C ALA A 39 12.99 -2.75 -18.22
N ASP A 40 13.80 -3.77 -18.47
CA ASP A 40 14.23 -4.25 -19.79
C ASP A 40 13.31 -5.33 -20.38
N GLY A 41 12.36 -5.85 -19.61
CA GLY A 41 11.36 -6.84 -20.04
C GLY A 41 11.84 -8.30 -20.06
N THR A 42 13.01 -8.62 -19.49
CA THR A 42 13.64 -9.95 -19.61
C THR A 42 13.30 -10.94 -18.49
N GLY A 43 12.83 -10.46 -17.33
CA GLY A 43 12.53 -11.32 -16.18
C GLY A 43 11.73 -10.58 -15.11
N PHE A 44 11.83 -11.03 -13.85
CA PHE A 44 11.16 -10.39 -12.73
C PHE A 44 11.91 -9.15 -12.27
N GLY A 45 11.14 -8.16 -11.85
CA GLY A 45 11.60 -6.84 -11.47
C GLY A 45 10.37 -5.94 -11.37
N PRO A 46 10.54 -4.68 -10.94
CA PRO A 46 9.58 -4.06 -10.04
C PRO A 46 8.18 -3.76 -10.62
N TYR A 47 7.96 -3.88 -11.93
CA TYR A 47 6.81 -3.27 -12.59
C TYR A 47 5.66 -4.25 -12.86
N TYR A 48 4.44 -3.70 -12.99
CA TYR A 48 3.37 -4.37 -13.74
C TYR A 48 3.47 -4.00 -15.22
N GLY A 49 3.31 -4.98 -16.12
CA GLY A 49 3.41 -4.78 -17.56
C GLY A 49 2.94 -6.01 -18.36
N VAL A 50 3.09 -6.00 -19.69
CA VAL A 50 2.60 -7.08 -20.55
C VAL A 50 3.17 -8.44 -20.14
N GLY A 51 2.30 -9.43 -20.02
CA GLY A 51 2.62 -10.76 -19.45
C GLY A 51 2.21 -10.91 -17.99
N ALA A 52 2.09 -9.82 -17.22
CA ALA A 52 1.61 -9.88 -15.84
C ALA A 52 0.22 -10.52 -15.76
N GLY A 53 0.09 -11.50 -14.87
CA GLY A 53 -1.12 -12.31 -14.68
C GLY A 53 -1.37 -13.42 -15.71
N GLN A 54 -0.58 -13.53 -16.79
CA GLN A 54 -0.81 -14.51 -17.86
C GLN A 54 -0.26 -15.91 -17.52
N ARG A 55 1.05 -16.02 -17.32
CA ARG A 55 1.71 -17.20 -16.75
C ARG A 55 2.47 -16.77 -15.51
N ALA A 56 2.28 -17.49 -14.41
CA ALA A 56 3.08 -17.30 -13.21
C ALA A 56 4.48 -17.92 -13.40
N PRO A 57 5.52 -17.39 -12.75
CA PRO A 57 6.80 -18.08 -12.62
C PRO A 57 6.60 -19.49 -12.04
N ASP A 58 7.29 -20.48 -12.60
CA ASP A 58 7.24 -21.85 -12.07
C ASP A 58 7.77 -21.85 -10.62
N GLY A 59 6.98 -22.38 -9.68
CA GLY A 59 7.24 -22.32 -8.23
C GLY A 59 6.41 -21.29 -7.44
N SER A 60 5.79 -20.29 -8.11
CA SER A 60 5.03 -19.22 -7.44
C SER A 60 3.83 -19.74 -6.62
N ALA A 61 3.63 -19.21 -5.42
CA ALA A 61 2.49 -19.62 -4.58
C ALA A 61 1.15 -19.07 -5.12
N ALA A 62 0.05 -19.78 -4.87
CA ALA A 62 -1.26 -19.45 -5.44
C ALA A 62 -1.76 -18.03 -5.10
N ASP A 63 -1.48 -17.55 -3.89
CA ASP A 63 -1.79 -16.18 -3.46
C ASP A 63 -1.00 -15.12 -4.24
N ASP A 64 0.16 -15.48 -4.78
CA ASP A 64 1.07 -14.58 -5.52
C ASP A 64 0.48 -14.32 -6.91
N ILE A 65 0.02 -15.40 -7.55
CA ILE A 65 -0.77 -15.36 -8.79
C ILE A 65 -2.07 -14.57 -8.60
N ALA A 66 -2.76 -14.76 -7.48
CA ALA A 66 -3.99 -14.05 -7.16
C ALA A 66 -3.76 -12.55 -6.93
N ALA A 67 -2.75 -12.18 -6.15
CA ALA A 67 -2.43 -10.79 -5.85
C ALA A 67 -1.94 -10.00 -7.07
N VAL A 68 -1.11 -10.60 -7.93
CA VAL A 68 -0.72 -9.99 -9.22
C VAL A 68 -1.94 -9.74 -10.10
N LYS A 69 -2.84 -10.73 -10.24
CA LYS A 69 -4.11 -10.55 -11.00
C LYS A 69 -5.00 -9.48 -10.36
N GLY A 70 -5.04 -9.39 -9.04
CA GLY A 70 -5.70 -8.31 -8.29
C GLY A 70 -5.13 -6.93 -8.64
N GLY A 71 -3.81 -6.77 -8.55
CA GLY A 71 -3.11 -5.54 -8.93
C GLY A 71 -3.35 -5.12 -10.38
N VAL A 72 -3.37 -6.08 -11.32
CA VAL A 72 -3.73 -5.80 -12.72
C VAL A 72 -5.21 -5.39 -12.86
N LYS A 73 -6.16 -6.07 -12.19
CA LYS A 73 -7.58 -5.62 -12.15
C LYS A 73 -7.70 -4.21 -11.57
N ALA A 74 -6.96 -3.89 -10.51
CA ALA A 74 -6.94 -2.58 -9.88
C ALA A 74 -6.47 -1.49 -10.86
N ILE A 75 -5.36 -1.73 -11.56
CA ILE A 75 -4.83 -0.85 -12.62
C ILE A 75 -5.85 -0.69 -13.75
N GLN A 76 -6.49 -1.77 -14.21
CA GLN A 76 -7.54 -1.73 -15.24
C GLN A 76 -8.75 -0.88 -14.80
N ARG A 77 -9.21 -1.02 -13.55
CA ARG A 77 -10.31 -0.22 -12.98
C ARG A 77 -9.94 1.25 -12.87
N ALA A 78 -8.72 1.58 -12.43
CA ALA A 78 -8.25 2.97 -12.36
C ALA A 78 -8.10 3.61 -13.75
N LEU A 79 -7.55 2.89 -14.74
CA LEU A 79 -7.45 3.38 -16.12
C LEU A 79 -8.83 3.69 -16.73
N ASN A 80 -9.82 2.85 -16.44
CA ASN A 80 -11.22 3.08 -16.83
C ASN A 80 -11.82 4.30 -16.09
N TRP A 81 -11.55 4.47 -14.79
CA TRP A 81 -12.01 5.62 -13.99
C TRP A 81 -11.43 6.95 -14.48
N HIS A 82 -10.14 6.96 -14.82
CA HIS A 82 -9.43 8.12 -15.40
C HIS A 82 -9.82 8.42 -16.87
N GLN A 83 -10.67 7.58 -17.47
CA GLN A 83 -11.06 7.63 -18.89
C GLN A 83 -9.82 7.67 -19.80
N ALA A 84 -8.83 6.81 -19.52
CA ALA A 84 -7.56 6.78 -20.24
C ALA A 84 -7.68 6.42 -21.73
N THR A 85 -8.83 5.85 -22.14
CA THR A 85 -9.23 5.65 -23.54
C THR A 85 -10.74 5.85 -23.69
N SER A 86 -11.21 6.03 -24.93
CA SER A 86 -12.62 6.32 -25.24
C SER A 86 -13.59 5.12 -25.16
N LYS A 87 -13.08 3.92 -24.87
CA LYS A 87 -13.87 2.70 -24.63
C LYS A 87 -13.29 1.97 -23.42
N PRO A 88 -14.11 1.46 -22.48
CA PRO A 88 -13.59 0.73 -21.32
C PRO A 88 -12.73 -0.47 -21.74
N ILE A 89 -11.57 -0.63 -21.09
CA ILE A 89 -10.73 -1.82 -21.23
C ILE A 89 -11.26 -2.95 -20.33
N PRO A 90 -11.04 -4.24 -20.68
CA PRO A 90 -11.37 -5.37 -19.83
C PRO A 90 -10.79 -5.23 -18.41
N THR A 91 -11.52 -5.75 -17.43
CA THR A 91 -11.09 -5.85 -16.02
C THR A 91 -11.01 -7.33 -15.64
N ASP A 92 -10.03 -8.01 -16.21
CA ASP A 92 -9.83 -9.47 -16.14
C ASP A 92 -8.62 -9.88 -15.28
N GLY A 93 -7.69 -8.96 -15.00
CA GLY A 93 -6.42 -9.25 -14.35
C GLY A 93 -5.32 -9.74 -15.31
N VAL A 94 -5.53 -9.58 -16.62
CA VAL A 94 -4.56 -9.91 -17.67
C VAL A 94 -3.99 -8.63 -18.26
N PHE A 95 -2.69 -8.39 -18.08
CA PHE A 95 -2.05 -7.18 -18.61
C PHE A 95 -1.82 -7.33 -20.12
N SER A 96 -2.86 -7.03 -20.87
CA SER A 96 -2.90 -7.10 -22.34
C SER A 96 -2.21 -5.91 -23.00
N GLN A 97 -1.93 -5.99 -24.30
CA GLN A 97 -1.49 -4.82 -25.08
C GLN A 97 -2.53 -3.69 -25.06
N THR A 98 -3.83 -4.01 -24.93
CA THR A 98 -4.89 -3.01 -24.72
C THR A 98 -4.72 -2.26 -23.40
N THR A 99 -4.43 -2.99 -22.31
CA THR A 99 -4.09 -2.40 -21.00
C THR A 99 -2.82 -1.55 -21.10
N ARG A 100 -1.79 -2.02 -21.82
CA ARG A 100 -0.56 -1.26 -22.07
C ARG A 100 -0.83 0.06 -22.82
N SER A 101 -1.60 0.03 -23.90
CA SER A 101 -1.93 1.22 -24.70
C SER A 101 -2.74 2.25 -23.89
N ALA A 102 -3.70 1.80 -23.07
CA ALA A 102 -4.43 2.67 -22.16
C ALA A 102 -3.51 3.28 -21.09
N LEU A 103 -2.56 2.51 -20.57
CA LEU A 103 -1.58 3.01 -19.61
C LEU A 103 -0.64 4.05 -20.22
N ILE A 104 -0.15 3.83 -21.45
CA ILE A 104 0.68 4.81 -22.17
C ILE A 104 -0.09 6.14 -22.35
N ALA A 105 -1.36 6.08 -22.74
CA ALA A 105 -2.20 7.27 -22.86
C ALA A 105 -2.37 7.99 -21.50
N PHE A 106 -2.61 7.26 -20.40
CA PHE A 106 -2.65 7.83 -19.05
C PHE A 106 -1.31 8.48 -18.64
N GLN A 107 -0.19 7.79 -18.86
CA GLN A 107 1.16 8.27 -18.52
C GLN A 107 1.58 9.51 -19.32
N GLN A 108 1.09 9.65 -20.56
CA GLN A 108 1.37 10.82 -21.40
C GLN A 108 0.42 12.00 -21.14
N GLN A 109 -0.87 11.75 -20.85
CA GLN A 109 -1.90 12.80 -20.81
C GLN A 109 -2.38 13.20 -19.41
N LYS A 110 -2.32 12.30 -18.44
CA LYS A 110 -2.94 12.48 -17.10
C LYS A 110 -1.89 12.57 -16.00
N GLN A 111 -0.98 11.59 -15.93
CA GLN A 111 0.08 11.53 -14.91
C GLN A 111 0.92 12.82 -14.79
N PRO A 112 1.35 13.51 -15.88
CA PRO A 112 2.17 14.71 -15.75
C PRO A 112 1.44 15.86 -15.05
N THR A 113 0.12 15.97 -15.28
CA THR A 113 -0.75 16.95 -14.61
C THR A 113 -0.95 16.59 -13.15
N ILE A 114 -1.33 15.34 -12.86
CA ILE A 114 -1.55 14.85 -11.49
C ILE A 114 -0.28 15.05 -10.64
N ASN A 115 0.88 14.64 -11.14
CA ASN A 115 2.13 14.69 -10.38
C ASN A 115 2.65 16.13 -10.19
N ARG A 116 2.41 17.02 -11.15
CA ARG A 116 2.67 18.47 -11.01
C ARG A 116 1.80 19.08 -9.91
N ASP A 117 0.50 18.77 -9.91
CA ASP A 117 -0.49 19.31 -8.97
C ASP A 117 -0.33 18.73 -7.54
N MET A 118 0.71 17.90 -7.35
CA MET A 118 1.06 17.20 -6.12
C MET A 118 2.55 17.30 -5.74
N TYR A 119 3.36 18.03 -6.50
CA TYR A 119 4.80 18.21 -6.25
C TYR A 119 5.61 16.88 -6.18
N ILE A 120 5.14 15.82 -6.86
CA ILE A 120 5.82 14.52 -6.87
C ILE A 120 7.07 14.61 -7.77
N PRO A 121 8.28 14.27 -7.28
CA PRO A 121 9.50 14.29 -8.07
C PRO A 121 9.43 13.40 -9.31
N ALA A 122 9.72 13.96 -10.48
CA ALA A 122 9.59 13.29 -11.78
C ALA A 122 10.80 12.41 -12.17
N ASN A 123 11.64 12.02 -11.20
CA ASN A 123 12.87 11.25 -11.39
C ASN A 123 12.69 9.72 -11.22
N GLU A 124 11.53 9.25 -10.76
CA GLU A 124 11.17 7.82 -10.65
C GLU A 124 10.15 7.36 -11.73
N ARG A 125 10.17 8.03 -12.88
CA ARG A 125 9.20 7.78 -13.96
C ARG A 125 9.27 6.35 -14.46
N SER A 126 8.11 5.69 -14.44
CA SER A 126 7.94 4.36 -15.00
C SER A 126 8.20 4.37 -16.51
N PRO A 127 8.85 3.34 -17.10
CA PRO A 127 8.90 3.17 -18.54
C PRO A 127 7.49 3.09 -19.13
N LEU A 128 7.31 3.59 -20.35
CA LEU A 128 5.98 3.72 -20.96
C LEU A 128 5.30 2.35 -21.18
N GLY A 129 4.12 2.20 -20.59
CA GLY A 129 3.35 0.97 -20.56
C GLY A 129 3.70 0.02 -19.41
N LEU A 130 4.54 0.44 -18.46
CA LEU A 130 4.82 -0.24 -17.20
C LEU A 130 4.34 0.59 -15.99
N VAL A 131 3.89 -0.04 -14.90
CA VAL A 131 3.49 0.65 -13.65
C VAL A 131 4.58 0.51 -12.59
N HIS A 132 5.21 1.63 -12.23
CA HIS A 132 5.99 1.79 -10.98
C HIS A 132 5.13 2.47 -9.90
N LYS A 133 5.69 2.62 -8.70
CA LYS A 133 5.18 3.50 -7.64
C LYS A 133 4.62 4.85 -8.15
N GLU A 134 5.36 5.60 -8.99
CA GLU A 134 4.93 6.93 -9.46
C GLU A 134 3.61 6.85 -10.27
N THR A 135 3.52 5.92 -11.22
CA THR A 135 2.30 5.70 -12.00
C THR A 135 1.17 5.12 -11.16
N SER A 136 1.46 4.23 -10.21
CA SER A 136 0.46 3.66 -9.29
C SER A 136 -0.13 4.73 -8.37
N TYR A 137 0.71 5.60 -7.80
CA TYR A 137 0.29 6.76 -7.03
C TYR A 137 -0.65 7.65 -7.86
N ALA A 138 -0.24 8.02 -9.08
CA ALA A 138 -1.06 8.85 -9.97
C ALA A 138 -2.41 8.21 -10.34
N LEU A 139 -2.46 6.88 -10.47
CA LEU A 139 -3.70 6.13 -10.71
C LEU A 139 -4.64 6.16 -9.50
N PHE A 140 -4.14 5.90 -8.29
CA PHE A 140 -4.99 5.61 -7.12
C PHE A 140 -5.19 6.77 -6.16
N MET A 141 -4.27 7.73 -6.05
CA MET A 141 -4.43 8.88 -5.15
C MET A 141 -5.70 9.70 -5.44
N PRO A 142 -6.09 9.99 -6.70
CA PRO A 142 -7.31 10.77 -6.96
C PRO A 142 -8.60 10.03 -6.55
N ILE A 143 -8.53 8.70 -6.51
CA ILE A 143 -9.60 7.83 -6.00
C ILE A 143 -9.62 7.87 -4.47
N ALA A 144 -8.44 7.85 -3.81
CA ALA A 144 -8.33 8.02 -2.37
C ALA A 144 -8.86 9.39 -1.92
N ASP A 145 -8.48 10.48 -2.59
CA ASP A 145 -8.96 11.83 -2.31
C ASP A 145 -10.49 11.91 -2.41
N ARG A 146 -11.10 11.27 -3.42
CA ARG A 146 -12.57 11.16 -3.56
C ARG A 146 -13.21 10.49 -2.35
N TYR A 147 -12.64 9.40 -1.83
CA TYR A 147 -13.20 8.69 -0.67
C TYR A 147 -12.93 9.41 0.66
N ALA A 148 -11.77 10.04 0.82
CA ALA A 148 -11.52 10.92 1.95
C ALA A 148 -12.50 12.10 2.00
N LEU A 149 -12.80 12.72 0.85
CA LEU A 149 -13.81 13.77 0.75
C LEU A 149 -15.25 13.25 1.00
N LYS A 150 -15.62 12.07 0.45
CA LYS A 150 -16.93 11.41 0.66
C LYS A 150 -17.28 11.29 2.14
N TYR A 151 -16.28 11.04 3.00
CA TYR A 151 -16.46 10.83 4.43
C TYR A 151 -15.82 11.93 5.31
N THR A 152 -15.49 13.11 4.80
CA THR A 152 -14.91 14.20 5.61
C THR A 152 -13.70 13.74 6.45
N VAL A 153 -12.84 12.89 5.85
CA VAL A 153 -11.55 12.46 6.39
C VAL A 153 -10.47 13.40 5.82
N PRO A 154 -9.50 13.90 6.62
CA PRO A 154 -8.40 14.68 6.08
C PRO A 154 -7.62 13.88 5.04
N ARG A 155 -7.60 14.37 3.79
CA ARG A 155 -7.09 13.64 2.60
C ARG A 155 -5.70 13.01 2.83
N GLY A 156 -4.80 13.79 3.42
CA GLY A 156 -3.45 13.34 3.78
C GLY A 156 -3.41 12.11 4.70
N LEU A 157 -4.37 11.89 5.59
CA LEU A 157 -4.38 10.71 6.48
C LEU A 157 -4.65 9.41 5.71
N LEU A 158 -5.61 9.42 4.77
CA LEU A 158 -5.89 8.25 3.93
C LEU A 158 -4.74 7.97 2.96
N ARG A 159 -4.12 9.02 2.40
CA ARG A 159 -2.88 8.90 1.62
C ARG A 159 -1.74 8.33 2.46
N GLY A 160 -1.56 8.82 3.69
CA GLY A 160 -0.50 8.38 4.61
C GLY A 160 -0.64 6.91 5.01
N ILE A 161 -1.87 6.46 5.30
CA ILE A 161 -2.18 5.03 5.52
C ILE A 161 -1.85 4.23 4.26
N THR A 162 -2.40 4.60 3.10
CA THR A 162 -2.13 3.89 1.82
C THR A 162 -0.63 3.84 1.49
N THR A 163 0.13 4.89 1.83
CA THR A 163 1.57 4.97 1.60
C THR A 163 2.39 4.11 2.57
N ILE A 164 1.98 3.96 3.85
CA ILE A 164 2.71 3.08 4.79
C ILE A 164 2.33 1.61 4.60
N GLU A 165 1.08 1.32 4.24
CA GLU A 165 0.54 -0.04 4.13
C GLU A 165 1.01 -0.75 2.85
N SER A 166 0.88 -0.11 1.69
CA SER A 166 1.22 -0.72 0.39
C SER A 166 2.29 0.03 -0.39
N ASN A 167 2.70 1.23 0.04
CA ASN A 167 3.50 2.14 -0.78
C ASN A 167 2.85 2.40 -2.17
N TRP A 168 1.51 2.30 -2.23
CA TRP A 168 0.65 2.34 -3.43
C TRP A 168 0.74 1.13 -4.38
N ASP A 169 1.22 -0.03 -3.93
CA ASP A 169 1.16 -1.30 -4.69
C ASP A 169 -0.22 -1.98 -4.52
N PRO A 170 -1.08 -2.04 -5.56
CA PRO A 170 -2.41 -2.64 -5.44
C PRO A 170 -2.37 -4.17 -5.30
N GLY A 171 -1.25 -4.83 -5.59
CA GLY A 171 -1.02 -6.25 -5.33
C GLY A 171 -0.37 -6.54 -3.96
N ALA A 172 -0.27 -5.54 -3.09
CA ALA A 172 0.30 -5.62 -1.74
C ALA A 172 -0.15 -6.88 -0.96
N ILE A 173 0.78 -7.58 -0.30
CA ILE A 173 0.49 -8.53 0.78
C ILE A 173 1.40 -8.29 1.99
N GLY A 174 0.82 -8.43 3.18
CA GLY A 174 1.50 -8.29 4.46
C GLY A 174 2.52 -9.39 4.71
N TYR A 175 3.79 -9.00 4.77
CA TYR A 175 4.97 -9.87 4.90
C TYR A 175 4.88 -10.95 5.99
N TYR A 176 4.33 -10.61 7.16
CA TYR A 176 4.35 -11.48 8.33
C TYR A 176 3.13 -12.40 8.45
N THR A 177 1.99 -12.02 7.88
CA THR A 177 0.70 -12.69 8.07
C THR A 177 0.26 -13.46 6.82
N ASN A 178 0.63 -12.95 5.64
CA ASN A 178 0.05 -13.31 4.34
C ASN A 178 -1.49 -13.21 4.30
N SER A 179 -2.09 -12.44 5.22
CA SER A 179 -3.54 -12.22 5.33
C SER A 179 -3.96 -10.78 5.08
N ASP A 180 -3.02 -9.84 5.05
CA ASP A 180 -3.28 -8.42 4.77
C ASP A 180 -3.09 -8.17 3.27
N PHE A 181 -4.06 -7.53 2.58
CA PHE A 181 -4.08 -7.44 1.12
C PHE A 181 -4.34 -6.02 0.59
N GLY A 182 -3.76 -5.72 -0.58
CA GLY A 182 -4.05 -4.54 -1.41
C GLY A 182 -3.59 -3.21 -0.84
N LEU A 183 -4.11 -2.12 -1.41
CA LEU A 183 -3.66 -0.74 -1.17
C LEU A 183 -3.65 -0.32 0.31
N CYS A 184 -4.62 -0.82 1.09
CA CYS A 184 -4.80 -0.46 2.50
C CYS A 184 -4.55 -1.64 3.45
N GLN A 185 -3.94 -2.74 2.96
CA GLN A 185 -3.59 -3.93 3.75
C GLN A 185 -4.76 -4.46 4.59
N TRP A 186 -5.88 -4.72 3.92
CA TRP A 186 -7.08 -5.25 4.58
C TRP A 186 -6.91 -6.72 4.95
N ASN A 187 -7.12 -7.03 6.24
CA ASN A 187 -6.90 -8.37 6.79
C ASN A 187 -8.06 -9.33 6.48
N THR A 188 -7.81 -10.36 5.67
CA THR A 188 -8.78 -11.37 5.24
C THR A 188 -8.97 -12.52 6.24
N THR A 189 -8.52 -12.39 7.50
CA THR A 189 -8.99 -13.24 8.61
C THR A 189 -10.15 -12.60 9.39
N LEU A 190 -10.42 -11.31 9.16
CA LEU A 190 -11.60 -10.64 9.68
C LEU A 190 -12.86 -11.13 8.95
N PRO A 191 -14.01 -11.23 9.64
CA PRO A 191 -15.30 -11.53 9.01
C PRO A 191 -15.59 -10.60 7.82
N ASP A 192 -16.25 -11.15 6.80
CA ASP A 192 -16.73 -10.45 5.60
C ASP A 192 -15.66 -9.80 4.68
N ILE A 193 -14.37 -9.89 5.02
CA ILE A 193 -13.26 -9.39 4.19
C ILE A 193 -12.71 -10.50 3.28
N THR A 194 -13.15 -10.51 2.02
CA THR A 194 -12.61 -11.41 0.98
C THR A 194 -11.31 -10.86 0.36
N LYS A 195 -10.51 -11.74 -0.25
CA LYS A 195 -9.32 -11.35 -1.03
C LYS A 195 -9.67 -10.46 -2.22
N ASP A 196 -10.78 -10.73 -2.92
CA ASP A 196 -11.25 -9.89 -4.03
C ASP A 196 -11.69 -8.49 -3.54
N ASN A 197 -12.32 -8.37 -2.36
CA ASN A 197 -12.65 -7.09 -1.76
C ASN A 197 -11.37 -6.30 -1.43
N ALA A 198 -10.44 -6.92 -0.69
CA ALA A 198 -9.20 -6.26 -0.26
C ALA A 198 -8.27 -5.86 -1.43
N LEU A 199 -8.31 -6.59 -2.55
CA LEU A 199 -7.57 -6.27 -3.78
C LEU A 199 -8.33 -5.31 -4.73
N ASP A 200 -9.61 -5.01 -4.50
CA ASP A 200 -10.31 -3.94 -5.22
C ASP A 200 -9.93 -2.57 -4.62
N PRO A 201 -9.21 -1.69 -5.36
CA PRO A 201 -8.79 -0.40 -4.85
C PRO A 201 -9.97 0.50 -4.48
N PHE A 202 -11.14 0.31 -5.12
CA PHE A 202 -12.34 1.09 -4.82
C PHE A 202 -12.93 0.67 -3.47
N TRP A 203 -13.10 -0.64 -3.22
CA TRP A 203 -13.56 -1.15 -1.93
C TRP A 203 -12.56 -0.84 -0.81
N ALA A 204 -11.25 -1.07 -1.03
CA ALA A 204 -10.23 -0.86 -0.01
C ALA A 204 -10.20 0.59 0.49
N LEU A 205 -10.18 1.56 -0.43
CA LEU A 205 -10.15 2.99 -0.10
C LEU A 205 -11.48 3.50 0.48
N ASP A 206 -12.63 3.01 -0.03
CA ASP A 206 -13.95 3.38 0.51
C ASP A 206 -14.12 2.86 1.94
N SER A 207 -13.78 1.59 2.20
CA SER A 207 -13.87 0.96 3.52
C SER A 207 -12.90 1.57 4.52
N THR A 208 -11.67 1.91 4.13
CA THR A 208 -10.72 2.56 5.06
C THR A 208 -11.20 3.97 5.42
N ALA A 209 -11.61 4.78 4.42
CA ALA A 209 -12.17 6.10 4.68
C ALA A 209 -13.45 6.04 5.53
N HIS A 210 -14.32 5.05 5.29
CA HIS A 210 -15.53 4.81 6.09
C HIS A 210 -15.20 4.46 7.54
N MET A 211 -14.34 3.47 7.79
CA MET A 211 -14.00 3.07 9.16
C MET A 211 -13.20 4.15 9.90
N MET A 212 -12.41 4.96 9.20
CA MET A 212 -11.81 6.17 9.79
C MET A 212 -12.89 7.15 10.27
N ARG A 213 -13.95 7.40 9.49
CA ARG A 213 -15.08 8.26 9.87
C ARG A 213 -15.87 7.68 11.06
N THR A 214 -16.27 6.42 10.97
CA THR A 214 -17.04 5.72 12.01
C THR A 214 -16.30 5.72 13.36
N ARG A 215 -14.97 5.61 13.35
CA ARG A 215 -14.16 5.74 14.58
C ARG A 215 -14.10 7.17 15.11
N ILE A 216 -13.78 8.17 14.29
CA ILE A 216 -13.64 9.56 14.76
C ILE A 216 -14.96 10.17 15.29
N ASP A 217 -16.12 9.68 14.82
CA ASP A 217 -17.44 10.09 15.33
C ASP A 217 -17.84 9.39 16.64
N ALA A 218 -17.40 8.14 16.84
CA ALA A 218 -17.69 7.37 18.03
C ALA A 218 -16.96 7.94 19.28
N THR A 219 -17.68 8.00 20.40
CA THR A 219 -17.23 8.58 21.67
C THR A 219 -15.90 8.03 22.18
N ASP A 220 -15.72 6.73 22.03
CA ASP A 220 -14.65 5.94 22.64
C ASP A 220 -13.26 6.25 22.07
N TRP A 221 -13.20 6.96 20.94
CA TRP A 221 -11.97 7.41 20.28
C TRP A 221 -11.60 8.86 20.63
N GLY A 222 -12.34 9.51 21.54
CA GLY A 222 -12.07 10.87 22.03
C GLY A 222 -12.06 11.94 20.93
N LYS A 223 -12.64 11.65 19.74
CA LYS A 223 -12.56 12.47 18.53
C LYS A 223 -11.12 12.85 18.11
N ASN A 224 -10.14 11.98 18.39
CA ASN A 224 -8.73 12.20 18.07
C ASN A 224 -8.22 11.28 16.94
N TRP A 225 -7.74 11.88 15.85
CA TRP A 225 -7.21 11.14 14.69
C TRP A 225 -6.01 10.23 15.02
N ILE A 226 -5.22 10.52 16.05
CA ILE A 226 -4.08 9.67 16.48
C ILE A 226 -4.54 8.23 16.73
N TYR A 227 -5.61 8.04 17.51
CA TYR A 227 -6.12 6.72 17.83
C TYR A 227 -6.81 6.06 16.63
N VAL A 228 -7.48 6.85 15.78
CA VAL A 228 -8.13 6.37 14.55
C VAL A 228 -7.12 5.83 13.54
N ILE A 229 -5.94 6.47 13.43
CA ILE A 229 -4.81 6.00 12.63
C ILE A 229 -4.22 4.73 13.25
N ALA A 230 -3.89 4.75 14.56
CA ALA A 230 -3.36 3.58 15.26
C ALA A 230 -4.28 2.33 15.14
N ALA A 231 -5.59 2.55 15.10
CA ALA A 231 -6.60 1.51 14.93
C ALA A 231 -6.65 0.88 13.53
N HIS A 232 -5.95 1.42 12.53
CA HIS A 232 -5.74 0.70 11.27
C HIS A 232 -4.76 -0.46 11.47
N ASN A 233 -3.69 -0.25 12.24
CA ASN A 233 -2.67 -1.27 12.54
C ASN A 233 -3.12 -2.27 13.62
N VAL A 234 -3.63 -1.79 14.78
CA VAL A 234 -4.17 -2.65 15.85
C VAL A 234 -5.42 -2.02 16.48
N PRO A 235 -6.65 -2.38 16.02
CA PRO A 235 -7.89 -1.79 16.51
C PRO A 235 -8.08 -1.89 18.03
N THR A 236 -7.74 -3.03 18.63
CA THR A 236 -7.97 -3.32 20.05
C THR A 236 -7.07 -2.52 20.97
N TRP A 237 -5.76 -2.45 20.68
CA TRP A 237 -4.81 -1.67 21.46
C TRP A 237 -5.04 -0.17 21.29
N ALA A 238 -5.42 0.28 20.09
CA ALA A 238 -5.72 1.69 19.84
C ALA A 238 -6.97 2.16 20.60
N LEU A 239 -7.99 1.31 20.74
CA LEU A 239 -9.16 1.57 21.58
C LEU A 239 -8.78 1.59 23.07
N GLN A 240 -7.93 0.66 23.53
CA GLN A 240 -7.41 0.67 24.90
C GLN A 240 -6.60 1.95 25.19
N TRP A 241 -5.81 2.43 24.22
CA TRP A 241 -5.06 3.68 24.33
C TRP A 241 -5.99 4.90 24.42
N ALA A 242 -6.99 4.98 23.53
CA ALA A 242 -7.99 6.05 23.54
C ALA A 242 -8.79 6.12 24.85
N GLN A 243 -9.07 4.96 25.45
CA GLN A 243 -9.77 4.83 26.74
C GLN A 243 -8.84 4.95 27.96
N GLY A 244 -7.56 5.32 27.79
CA GLY A 244 -6.61 5.50 28.90
C GLY A 244 -6.22 4.21 29.65
N LYS A 245 -6.45 3.04 29.04
CA LYS A 245 -6.23 1.71 29.66
C LYS A 245 -4.80 1.17 29.49
N LEU A 246 -3.96 1.84 28.68
CA LEU A 246 -2.55 1.50 28.52
C LEU A 246 -1.70 2.51 29.29
N VAL A 247 -0.79 2.03 30.15
CA VAL A 247 -0.01 2.87 31.05
C VAL A 247 1.41 3.08 30.51
N PRO A 248 1.84 4.32 30.17
CA PRO A 248 3.22 4.61 29.79
C PRO A 248 4.20 4.19 30.90
N GLY A 249 5.30 3.54 30.52
CA GLY A 249 6.28 2.97 31.46
C GLY A 249 5.89 1.61 32.07
N SER A 250 4.67 1.10 31.84
CA SER A 250 4.34 -0.30 32.16
C SER A 250 5.03 -1.24 31.16
N ALA A 251 5.70 -2.28 31.67
CA ALA A 251 6.44 -3.23 30.84
C ALA A 251 5.53 -3.96 29.82
N ASP A 252 4.28 -4.22 30.17
CA ASP A 252 3.32 -4.92 29.31
C ASP A 252 2.67 -3.99 28.26
N ASP A 253 2.59 -2.68 28.52
CA ASP A 253 1.90 -1.71 27.65
C ASP A 253 2.84 -0.89 26.78
N GLN A 254 4.07 -0.61 27.24
CA GLN A 254 5.04 0.18 26.48
C GLN A 254 5.28 -0.39 25.06
N PRO A 255 5.44 -1.71 24.84
CA PRO A 255 5.60 -2.25 23.48
C PRO A 255 4.37 -2.04 22.57
N LYS A 256 3.16 -1.97 23.16
CA LYS A 256 1.91 -1.68 22.44
C LYS A 256 1.89 -0.20 22.02
N LEU A 257 2.19 0.68 22.97
CA LEU A 257 2.27 2.13 22.79
C LEU A 257 3.34 2.52 21.77
N ASP A 258 4.53 1.90 21.82
CA ASP A 258 5.64 2.13 20.89
C ASP A 258 5.27 1.73 19.46
N ARG A 259 4.68 0.53 19.27
CA ARG A 259 4.21 0.09 17.94
C ARG A 259 3.18 1.05 17.35
N MET A 260 2.20 1.48 18.15
CA MET A 260 1.16 2.39 17.69
C MET A 260 1.71 3.80 17.41
N THR A 261 2.56 4.32 18.29
CA THR A 261 3.20 5.65 18.12
C THR A 261 4.13 5.67 16.90
N GLY A 262 4.92 4.61 16.70
CA GLY A 262 5.77 4.45 15.51
C GLY A 262 4.96 4.36 14.22
N TYR A 263 3.81 3.68 14.24
CA TYR A 263 2.89 3.63 13.10
C TYR A 263 2.26 4.99 12.80
N VAL A 264 1.67 5.66 13.81
CA VAL A 264 1.07 7.00 13.64
C VAL A 264 2.10 8.00 13.12
N THR A 265 3.32 8.01 13.69
CA THR A 265 4.42 8.87 13.22
C THR A 265 4.76 8.62 11.76
N ASN A 266 4.79 7.35 11.32
CA ASN A 266 5.04 7.01 9.92
C ASN A 266 3.90 7.41 8.97
N VAL A 267 2.64 7.31 9.40
CA VAL A 267 1.49 7.83 8.63
C VAL A 267 1.58 9.35 8.51
N LEU A 268 1.81 10.06 9.62
CA LEU A 268 1.88 11.53 9.67
C LEU A 268 3.05 12.10 8.82
N ALA A 269 4.17 11.39 8.74
CA ALA A 269 5.28 11.74 7.84
C ALA A 269 4.96 11.57 6.33
N ARG A 270 3.77 11.06 5.97
CA ARG A 270 3.35 10.69 4.61
C ARG A 270 2.01 11.33 4.20
N THR A 271 1.59 12.42 4.85
CA THR A 271 0.27 13.05 4.65
C THR A 271 0.22 14.15 3.58
N TRP A 272 1.19 14.18 2.67
CA TRP A 272 1.31 15.20 1.61
C TRP A 272 0.36 14.96 0.43
#